data_AF-A0A829Q1Y1-F1
#
_entry.id   AF-A0A829Q1Y1-F1
#
_cell.length_a   1.000
_cell.length_b   1.000
_cell.length_c   1.000
_cell.angle_alpha   90.00
_cell.angle_beta   90.00
_cell.angle_gamma   90.00
#
_symmetry.space_group_name_H-M   'P 1'
#
loop_
_entity.id
_entity.type
_entity.pdbx_description
1 polymer ?
#
loop_
_entity_poly.entity_id
_entity_poly.type
_entity_poly.pdbx_seq_one_letter_code
_entity_poly.pdbx_strand_id
1 'polypeptide(L)'
;MYDAGMFFVDNPLGRYTLSQRNTFTPNPDGSVDLYLQHQNPGPEKEANWLPAPTGKFNLMLRLYWPKETPPSIIDGTWKPPAVQQVP
;
A
#
# COMPACT_ATOMS: atom_id res chain seq x y z
N MET A 1 2.92 -2.07 7.67
CA MET A 1 1.68 -2.77 8.00
C MET A 1 1.71 -2.95 9.49
N TYR A 2 0.66 -2.47 10.16
CA TYR A 2 0.58 -2.50 11.60
C TYR A 2 -0.57 -3.39 12.03
N ASP A 3 -0.41 -4.17 13.11
CA ASP A 3 -1.54 -4.83 13.74
C ASP A 3 -2.49 -3.83 14.43
N ALA A 4 -3.51 -4.35 15.12
CA ALA A 4 -4.43 -3.56 15.92
C ALA A 4 -3.75 -2.74 17.03
N GLY A 5 -2.57 -3.19 17.51
CA GLY A 5 -1.78 -2.52 18.54
C GLY A 5 -0.77 -1.52 18.01
N MET A 6 -0.76 -1.24 16.71
CA MET A 6 0.20 -0.34 16.03
C MET A 6 1.64 -0.88 15.95
N PHE A 7 1.84 -2.19 16.09
CA PHE A 7 3.15 -2.83 15.96
C PHE A 7 3.35 -3.45 14.57
N PHE A 8 4.60 -3.58 14.13
CA PHE A 8 4.92 -4.34 12.92
C PHE A 8 4.63 -5.82 13.11
N VAL A 9 4.17 -6.47 12.04
CA VAL A 9 3.80 -7.88 12.02
C VAL A 9 4.79 -8.64 11.15
N ASP A 10 5.55 -9.54 11.77
CA ASP A 10 6.49 -10.42 11.07
C ASP A 10 5.81 -11.12 9.89
N ASN A 11 6.54 -11.20 8.78
CA ASN A 11 6.09 -11.85 7.56
C ASN A 11 7.26 -12.45 6.78
N PRO A 12 7.01 -13.44 5.89
CA PRO A 12 8.06 -14.16 5.18
C PRO A 12 9.00 -13.29 4.33
N LEU A 13 8.56 -12.08 3.95
CA LEU A 13 9.33 -11.15 3.12
C LEU A 13 10.12 -10.12 3.96
N GLY A 14 9.96 -10.09 5.28
CA GLY A 14 10.46 -8.99 6.12
C GLY A 14 9.97 -7.61 5.65
N ARG A 15 8.80 -7.57 4.99
CA ARG A 15 8.29 -6.39 4.28
C ARG A 15 7.18 -5.74 5.08
N TYR A 16 7.42 -4.52 5.55
CA TYR A 16 6.46 -3.78 6.38
C TYR A 16 5.93 -2.51 5.71
N THR A 17 6.41 -2.18 4.52
CA THR A 17 5.96 -1.02 3.76
C THR A 17 6.13 -1.27 2.27
N LEU A 18 5.29 -0.59 1.49
CA LEU A 18 5.50 -0.37 0.06
C LEU A 18 5.65 1.14 -0.15
N SER A 19 6.58 1.53 -1.03
CA SER A 19 6.91 2.93 -1.29
C SER A 19 7.48 3.08 -2.69
N GLN A 20 7.62 4.31 -3.18
CA GLN A 20 8.25 4.61 -4.48
C GLN A 20 9.70 4.11 -4.62
N ARG A 21 10.34 3.65 -3.53
CA ARG A 21 11.68 3.04 -3.55
C ARG A 21 11.66 1.56 -3.93
N ASN A 22 10.48 0.95 -4.02
CA ASN A 22 10.32 -0.43 -4.46
C ASN A 22 10.16 -0.50 -5.98
N THR A 23 10.56 -1.63 -6.57
CA THR A 23 10.27 -1.94 -7.97
C THR A 23 8.89 -2.58 -8.07
N PHE A 24 7.91 -1.84 -8.58
CA PHE A 24 6.55 -2.32 -8.78
C PHE A 24 6.33 -2.84 -10.20
N THR A 25 5.31 -3.68 -10.34
CA THR A 25 4.70 -4.02 -11.64
C THR A 25 3.59 -3.00 -11.91
N PRO A 26 3.79 -2.03 -12.84
CA PRO A 26 2.75 -1.07 -13.18
C PRO A 26 1.71 -1.68 -14.13
N ASN A 27 0.53 -1.09 -14.12
CA ASN A 27 -0.51 -1.30 -15.11
C ASN A 27 -0.14 -0.62 -16.44
N PRO A 28 -0.82 -0.93 -17.57
CA PRO A 28 -0.54 -0.31 -18.86
C PRO A 28 -0.67 1.22 -18.88
N ASP A 29 -1.49 1.79 -17.99
CA ASP A 29 -1.67 3.24 -17.83
C ASP A 29 -0.64 3.88 -16.87
N GLY A 30 0.29 3.10 -16.34
CA GLY A 30 1.32 3.54 -15.40
C GLY A 30 0.88 3.57 -13.93
N SER A 31 -0.39 3.24 -13.62
CA SER A 31 -0.85 3.09 -12.24
C SER A 31 -0.25 1.83 -11.57
N VAL A 32 -0.35 1.74 -10.25
CA VAL A 32 0.12 0.58 -9.48
C VAL A 32 -0.98 0.14 -8.53
N ASP A 33 -1.40 -1.11 -8.66
CA ASP A 33 -2.30 -1.75 -7.70
C ASP A 33 -1.50 -2.36 -6.56
N LEU A 34 -1.84 -1.99 -5.32
CA LEU A 34 -1.24 -2.54 -4.11
C LEU A 34 -2.14 -3.62 -3.52
N TYR A 35 -1.59 -4.82 -3.32
CA TYR A 35 -2.32 -5.94 -2.73
C TYR A 35 -2.04 -5.99 -1.23
N LEU A 36 -3.09 -5.92 -0.41
CA LEU A 36 -3.00 -5.85 1.05
C LEU A 36 -3.75 -7.04 1.66
N GLN A 37 -3.06 -8.16 1.86
CA GLN A 37 -3.69 -9.40 2.33
C GLN A 37 -2.68 -10.35 2.97
N HIS A 38 -3.18 -11.38 3.67
CA HIS A 38 -2.33 -12.33 4.39
C HIS A 38 -1.64 -13.34 3.48
N GLN A 39 -2.37 -13.92 2.52
CA GLN A 39 -1.82 -14.90 1.59
C GLN A 39 -1.12 -14.22 0.41
N ASN A 40 -0.05 -14.85 -0.08
CA ASN A 40 0.65 -14.39 -1.28
C ASN A 40 -0.32 -14.42 -2.49
N PRO A 41 -0.54 -13.29 -3.21
CA PRO A 41 -1.44 -13.21 -4.36
C PRO A 41 -0.92 -13.93 -5.62
N GLY A 42 0.25 -14.56 -5.56
CA GLY A 42 0.91 -15.22 -6.67
C GLY A 42 2.12 -14.43 -7.20
N PRO A 43 3.02 -15.10 -7.94
CA PRO A 43 4.33 -14.56 -8.30
C PRO A 43 4.26 -13.27 -9.12
N GLU A 44 3.23 -13.11 -9.97
CA GLU A 44 3.05 -11.92 -10.81
C GLU A 44 2.68 -10.66 -10.00
N LYS A 45 2.09 -10.84 -8.81
CA LYS A 45 1.56 -9.77 -7.96
C LYS A 45 2.41 -9.51 -6.71
N GLU A 46 3.39 -10.38 -6.44
CA GLU A 46 4.23 -10.32 -5.24
C GLU A 46 5.02 -9.01 -5.11
N ALA A 47 5.45 -8.42 -6.24
CA ALA A 47 6.15 -7.13 -6.25
C ALA A 47 5.31 -6.00 -5.62
N ASN A 48 3.99 -6.03 -5.80
CA ASN A 48 3.07 -5.02 -5.30
C ASN A 48 2.33 -5.45 -4.03
N TRP A 49 2.70 -6.58 -3.45
CA TRP A 49 2.03 -7.15 -2.28
C TRP A 49 2.68 -6.69 -0.97
N LEU A 50 1.83 -6.29 -0.02
CA LEU A 50 2.20 -6.05 1.36
C LEU A 50 1.49 -7.08 2.24
N PRO A 51 2.24 -8.02 2.86
CA PRO A 51 1.67 -8.98 3.79
C PRO A 51 0.92 -8.29 4.94
N ALA A 52 -0.32 -8.70 5.16
CA ALA A 52 -1.17 -8.26 6.26
C ALA A 52 -1.35 -9.38 7.30
N PRO A 53 -1.60 -9.07 8.59
CA PRO A 53 -2.02 -10.09 9.55
C PRO A 53 -3.42 -10.64 9.18
N THR A 54 -3.77 -11.81 9.70
CA THR A 54 -5.11 -12.40 9.58
C THR A 54 -6.17 -11.67 10.41
N GLY A 55 -5.74 -10.87 11.40
CA GLY A 55 -6.60 -10.08 12.26
C GLY A 55 -6.78 -8.63 11.79
N LYS A 56 -7.35 -7.80 12.67
CA LYS A 56 -7.45 -6.35 12.45
C LYS A 56 -6.06 -5.74 12.26
N PHE A 57 -5.95 -4.80 11.33
CA PHE A 57 -4.72 -4.07 11.04
C PHE A 57 -5.00 -2.60 10.80
N ASN A 58 -3.95 -1.80 10.89
CA ASN A 58 -3.95 -0.39 10.54
C ASN A 58 -3.12 -0.18 9.28
N LEU A 59 -3.77 0.35 8.23
CA LEU A 59 -3.10 0.81 7.02
C LEU A 59 -2.81 2.30 7.14
N MET A 60 -1.57 2.69 6.86
CA MET A 60 -1.14 4.08 6.94
C MET A 60 -0.47 4.50 5.64
N LEU A 61 -1.03 5.51 4.99
CA LEU A 61 -0.41 6.19 3.87
C LEU A 61 0.41 7.38 4.41
N ARG A 62 1.67 7.47 3.99
CA ARG A 62 2.55 8.61 4.31
C ARG A 62 2.91 9.35 3.05
N LEU A 63 2.65 10.65 3.03
CA LEU A 63 3.08 11.56 1.98
C LEU A 63 4.19 12.43 2.54
N TYR A 64 5.31 12.49 1.82
CA TYR A 64 6.47 13.28 2.20
C TYR A 64 6.54 14.47 1.25
N TRP A 65 6.38 15.68 1.80
CA TRP A 65 6.39 16.92 1.02
C TRP A 65 5.41 16.90 -0.18
N PRO A 66 4.09 16.87 0.09
CA PRO A 66 3.11 16.97 -0.99
C PRO A 66 3.27 18.26 -1.78
N LYS A 67 2.89 18.23 -3.06
CA LYS A 67 2.91 19.42 -3.93
C LYS A 67 2.01 20.51 -3.37
N GLU A 68 2.44 21.76 -3.43
CA GLU A 68 1.61 22.90 -3.00
C GLU A 68 0.61 23.36 -4.06
N THR A 69 0.81 22.98 -5.32
CA THR A 69 -0.08 23.31 -6.44
C THR A 69 -1.02 22.16 -6.81
N PRO A 70 -2.25 22.43 -7.28
CA PRO A 70 -3.19 21.41 -7.75
C PRO A 70 -2.61 20.57 -8.90
N PRO A 71 -2.89 19.26 -8.97
CA PRO A 71 -3.65 18.48 -7.98
C PRO A 71 -2.82 18.15 -6.73
N SER A 72 -3.39 18.36 -5.54
CA SER A 72 -2.72 18.17 -4.24
C SER A 72 -3.63 17.58 -3.16
N ILE A 73 -3.01 16.91 -2.19
CA ILE A 73 -3.69 16.50 -0.95
C ILE A 73 -3.92 17.68 0.01
N ILE A 74 -3.12 18.76 -0.09
CA ILE A 74 -3.18 19.92 0.82
C ILE A 74 -4.50 20.68 0.62
N ASP A 75 -4.88 20.91 -0.63
CA ASP A 75 -6.12 21.60 -1.01
C ASP A 75 -7.28 20.62 -1.29
N GLY A 76 -7.01 19.31 -1.25
CA GLY A 76 -7.99 18.24 -1.48
C GLY A 76 -8.44 18.08 -2.94
N THR A 77 -7.80 18.75 -3.89
CA THR A 77 -8.04 18.55 -5.33
C THR A 77 -7.61 17.17 -5.80
N TRP A 78 -6.70 16.53 -5.06
CA TRP A 78 -6.41 15.10 -5.12
C TRP A 78 -6.72 14.43 -3.80
N LYS A 79 -7.29 13.22 -3.87
CA LYS A 79 -7.53 12.35 -2.73
C LYS A 79 -6.97 10.96 -3.04
N PRO A 80 -6.41 10.25 -2.05
CA PRO A 80 -5.95 8.89 -2.27
C PRO A 80 -7.13 7.99 -2.68
N PRO A 81 -6.92 7.03 -3.59
CA PRO A 81 -7.93 6.03 -3.92
C PRO A 81 -8.38 5.28 -2.66
N ALA A 82 -9.66 4.97 -2.59
CA ALA A 82 -10.20 4.14 -1.51
C ALA A 82 -9.65 2.71 -1.62
N VAL A 83 -9.39 2.08 -0.47
CA VAL A 83 -9.12 0.65 -0.41
C VAL A 83 -10.41 -0.09 -0.77
N GLN A 84 -10.31 -1.04 -1.70
CA GLN A 84 -11.42 -1.88 -2.12
C GLN A 84 -11.20 -3.30 -1.62
N GLN A 85 -12.25 -3.90 -1.06
CA GLN A 85 -12.24 -5.33 -0.79
C GLN A 85 -12.42 -6.05 -2.12
N VAL A 86 -11.46 -6.91 -2.46
CA VAL A 86 -11.52 -7.75 -3.65
C VAL A 86 -12.11 -9.11 -3.24
N PRO A 87 -13.08 -9.67 -3.99
CA PRO A 87 -13.68 -10.97 -3.73
C PRO A 87 -12.69 -12.14 -3.77
#